data_AF-A0A8T4W377-F1
#
_entry.id   AF-A0A8T4W377-F1
#
_cell.length_a   1.000
_cell.length_b   1.000
_cell.length_c   1.000
_cell.angle_alpha   90.00
_cell.angle_beta   90.00
_cell.angle_gamma   90.00
#
_symmetry.space_group_name_H-M   'P 1'
#
loop_
_entity.id
_entity.type
_entity.pdbx_description
1 polymer ?
#
loop_
_entity_poly.entity_id
_entity_poly.type
_entity_poly.pdbx_seq_one_letter_code
_entity_poly.pdbx_strand_id
1 'polypeptide(L)'
;GRRSEDPGAPTDGAVAAGPDSQVTGSQPVDAAPETRDGPIDDPWGAEAFLDNIETSAYGTAPEDLRAGIDRIVETERVWVSPGIPFIVPTFFGLLLALTAGDVLFLVLEVLGIVG
;
A
#
# COMPACT_ATOMS: atom_id res chain seq x y z
N GLY A 1 -26.52 -25.32 7.69
CA GLY A 1 -25.54 -24.55 8.45
C GLY A 1 -24.34 -24.26 7.58
N ARG A 2 -24.01 -22.98 7.41
CA ARG A 2 -22.81 -22.36 6.83
C ARG A 2 -22.27 -22.93 5.50
N ARG A 3 -22.67 -22.28 4.39
CA ARG A 3 -21.91 -22.25 3.14
C ARG A 3 -20.64 -21.46 3.44
N SER A 4 -19.47 -22.09 3.26
CA SER A 4 -18.17 -21.44 3.37
C SER A 4 -18.10 -20.35 2.32
N GLU A 5 -18.00 -19.09 2.75
CA GLU A 5 -17.77 -17.97 1.85
C GLU A 5 -16.27 -18.00 1.52
N ASP A 6 -15.97 -18.43 0.30
CA ASP A 6 -14.62 -18.43 -0.25
C ASP A 6 -14.20 -16.96 -0.44
N PRO A 7 -13.17 -16.46 0.27
CA PRO A 7 -12.68 -15.11 0.04
C PRO A 7 -12.07 -15.11 -1.35
N GLY A 8 -12.74 -14.46 -2.31
CA GLY A 8 -12.37 -14.47 -3.72
C GLY A 8 -10.87 -14.23 -3.94
N ALA A 9 -10.33 -14.85 -4.99
CA ALA A 9 -8.91 -14.81 -5.31
C ALA A 9 -8.35 -13.38 -5.24
N PRO A 10 -7.14 -13.18 -4.69
CA PRO A 10 -6.52 -11.86 -4.65
C PRO A 10 -6.42 -11.30 -6.07
N THR A 11 -7.17 -10.23 -6.32
CA THR A 11 -7.09 -9.51 -7.57
C THR A 11 -5.84 -8.64 -7.51
N ASP A 12 -4.94 -8.77 -8.49
CA ASP A 12 -3.69 -8.01 -8.58
C ASP A 12 -3.95 -6.54 -9.00
N GLY A 13 -5.07 -5.95 -8.55
CA GLY A 13 -5.55 -4.64 -9.00
C GLY A 13 -5.96 -4.57 -10.48
N ALA A 14 -5.82 -5.65 -11.24
CA ALA A 14 -6.14 -5.68 -12.66
C ALA A 14 -7.66 -5.58 -12.87
N VAL A 15 -8.11 -4.42 -13.36
CA VAL A 15 -9.46 -4.27 -13.91
C VAL A 15 -9.51 -5.03 -15.24
N ALA A 16 -10.33 -6.08 -15.32
CA ALA A 16 -10.61 -6.72 -16.59
C ALA A 16 -11.35 -5.69 -17.47
N ALA A 17 -10.76 -5.31 -18.59
CA ALA A 17 -11.40 -4.43 -19.57
C ALA A 17 -12.64 -5.15 -20.11
N GLY A 18 -13.81 -4.80 -19.59
CA GLY A 18 -15.09 -5.22 -20.14
C GLY A 18 -15.34 -4.52 -21.48
N PRO A 19 -16.28 -4.99 -22.30
CA PRO A 19 -16.64 -4.34 -23.56
C PRO A 19 -17.12 -2.89 -23.37
N ASP A 20 -17.51 -2.51 -22.14
CA ASP A 20 -17.91 -1.16 -21.76
C ASP A 20 -16.81 -0.40 -20.98
N SER A 21 -15.63 -1.01 -20.78
CA SER A 21 -14.42 -0.31 -20.38
C SER A 21 -13.90 0.48 -21.58
N GLN A 22 -14.66 1.49 -21.99
CA GLN A 22 -14.04 2.70 -22.51
C GLN A 22 -13.23 3.27 -21.35
N VAL A 23 -12.01 2.76 -21.22
CA VAL A 23 -10.87 3.64 -21.04
C VAL A 23 -11.12 4.74 -22.08
N THR A 24 -11.67 5.88 -21.66
CA THR A 24 -11.31 7.14 -22.28
C THR A 24 -9.81 7.25 -22.03
N GLY A 25 -9.05 6.42 -22.75
CA GLY A 25 -7.62 6.52 -22.87
C GLY A 25 -7.46 7.92 -23.35
N SER A 26 -6.76 8.69 -22.53
CA SER A 26 -6.49 10.11 -22.67
C SER A 26 -6.96 10.52 -24.04
N GLN A 27 -8.22 11.00 -24.15
CA GLN A 27 -8.70 11.49 -25.44
C GLN A 27 -7.54 12.34 -25.92
N PRO A 28 -6.98 12.07 -27.11
CA PRO A 28 -5.97 12.95 -27.63
C PRO A 28 -6.70 14.27 -27.68
N VAL A 29 -6.43 15.11 -26.68
CA VAL A 29 -6.85 16.48 -26.72
C VAL A 29 -6.24 16.90 -28.03
N ASP A 30 -7.06 17.29 -28.99
CA ASP A 30 -6.62 17.97 -30.20
C ASP A 30 -6.01 19.35 -29.85
N ALA A 31 -5.49 19.51 -28.62
CA ALA A 31 -4.27 20.22 -28.40
C ALA A 31 -3.20 19.48 -29.22
N ALA A 32 -3.00 19.96 -30.45
CA ALA A 32 -1.68 19.90 -31.07
C ALA A 32 -0.63 20.07 -29.96
N PRO A 33 0.50 19.33 -29.97
CA PRO A 33 1.59 19.67 -29.08
C PRO A 33 1.93 21.11 -29.39
N GLU A 34 1.40 22.03 -28.59
CA GLU A 34 1.94 23.36 -28.47
C GLU A 34 3.32 23.04 -27.93
N THR A 35 4.28 22.98 -28.84
CA THR A 35 5.69 22.99 -28.52
C THR A 35 5.84 24.27 -27.73
N ARG A 36 5.70 24.17 -26.41
CA ARG A 36 5.91 25.28 -25.52
C ARG A 36 7.40 25.52 -25.61
N ASP A 37 7.79 26.43 -26.50
CA ASP A 37 9.15 26.92 -26.61
C ASP A 37 9.43 27.76 -25.37
N GLY A 38 9.82 27.08 -24.30
CA GLY A 38 10.07 27.68 -22.99
C GLY A 38 10.24 26.63 -21.89
N PRO A 39 10.80 27.00 -20.73
CA PRO A 39 10.85 26.12 -19.57
C PRO A 39 9.43 25.69 -19.17
N ILE A 40 9.25 24.40 -18.84
CA ILE A 40 8.02 23.92 -18.21
C ILE A 40 8.16 24.19 -16.72
N ASP A 41 7.38 25.13 -16.20
CA ASP A 41 7.47 25.55 -14.79
C ASP A 41 6.98 24.47 -13.81
N ASP A 42 6.03 23.63 -14.23
CA ASP A 42 5.54 22.47 -13.47
C ASP A 42 5.60 21.18 -14.31
N PRO A 43 6.77 20.52 -14.38
CA PRO A 43 6.98 19.33 -15.20
C PRO A 43 6.04 18.17 -14.89
N TRP A 44 5.59 18.09 -13.63
CA TRP A 44 4.70 17.04 -13.13
C TRP A 44 3.23 17.46 -13.07
N GLY A 45 2.92 18.74 -13.32
CA GLY A 45 1.58 19.30 -13.14
C GLY A 45 1.06 19.14 -11.72
N ALA A 46 1.93 19.10 -10.72
CA ALA A 46 1.57 18.82 -9.32
C ALA A 46 0.58 19.85 -8.77
N GLU A 47 0.74 21.13 -9.13
CA GLU A 47 -0.16 22.20 -8.69
C GLU A 47 -1.51 22.09 -9.38
N ALA A 48 -1.51 21.92 -10.72
CA ALA A 48 -2.74 21.70 -11.48
C ALA A 48 -3.52 20.45 -11.01
N PHE A 49 -2.81 19.40 -10.59
CA PHE A 49 -3.40 18.19 -10.04
C PHE A 49 -4.05 18.45 -8.68
N LEU A 50 -3.34 19.08 -7.75
CA LEU A 50 -3.85 19.37 -6.40
C LEU A 50 -5.03 20.35 -6.43
N ASP A 51 -5.04 21.29 -7.37
CA ASP A 51 -6.17 22.19 -7.60
C ASP A 51 -7.41 21.49 -8.18
N ASN A 52 -7.22 20.36 -8.88
CA ASN A 52 -8.32 19.63 -9.52
C ASN A 52 -9.08 18.70 -8.58
N ILE A 53 -8.44 18.24 -7.50
CA ILE A 53 -9.01 17.26 -6.58
C ILE A 53 -9.74 17.94 -5.42
N GLU A 54 -10.85 17.35 -4.99
CA GLU A 54 -11.66 17.88 -3.88
C GLU A 54 -11.02 17.64 -2.50
N THR A 55 -9.95 16.84 -2.44
CA THR A 55 -9.20 16.48 -1.22
C THR A 55 -7.76 16.95 -1.31
N SER A 56 -7.10 17.25 -0.19
CA SER A 56 -5.73 17.79 -0.19
C SER A 56 -4.62 16.74 -0.37
N ALA A 57 -4.92 15.56 -0.92
CA ALA A 57 -3.99 14.42 -1.03
C ALA A 57 -3.17 14.21 0.26
N TYR A 58 -3.88 13.97 1.37
CA TYR A 58 -3.31 13.82 2.73
C TYR A 58 -2.58 15.06 3.25
N GLY A 59 -2.89 16.25 2.74
CA GLY A 59 -2.27 17.51 3.15
C GLY A 59 -0.91 17.76 2.51
N THR A 60 -0.60 17.13 1.38
CA THR A 60 0.66 17.34 0.66
C THR A 60 0.69 18.72 -0.01
N ALA A 61 1.87 19.33 -0.08
CA ALA A 61 2.09 20.54 -0.87
C ALA A 61 2.50 20.20 -2.32
N PRO A 62 2.29 21.09 -3.31
CA PRO A 62 2.75 20.91 -4.68
C PRO A 62 4.26 20.63 -4.77
N GLU A 63 5.07 21.32 -3.98
CA GLU A 63 6.52 21.18 -3.97
C GLU A 63 6.97 19.79 -3.50
N ASP A 64 6.33 19.28 -2.44
CA ASP A 64 6.62 17.95 -1.89
C ASP A 64 6.22 16.85 -2.87
N LEU A 65 5.10 17.03 -3.57
CA LEU A 65 4.64 16.09 -4.60
C LEU A 65 5.61 16.05 -5.79
N ARG A 66 6.05 17.20 -6.31
CA ARG A 66 7.07 17.27 -7.39
C ARG A 66 8.36 16.57 -6.96
N ALA A 67 8.89 16.92 -5.79
CA ALA A 67 10.12 16.34 -5.27
C ALA A 67 10.02 14.82 -5.05
N GLY A 68 8.86 14.33 -4.63
CA GLY A 68 8.59 12.90 -4.50
C GLY A 68 8.62 12.17 -5.84
N ILE A 69 7.99 12.75 -6.87
CA ILE A 69 7.96 12.17 -8.22
C ILE A 69 9.35 12.21 -8.86
N ASP A 70 10.06 13.34 -8.78
CA ASP A 70 11.45 13.46 -9.23
C ASP A 70 12.32 12.36 -8.64
N ARG A 71 12.21 12.15 -7.32
CA ARG A 71 12.97 11.11 -6.63
C ARG A 71 12.63 9.71 -7.14
N ILE A 72 11.37 9.39 -7.40
CA ILE A 72 10.96 8.06 -7.90
C ILE A 72 11.49 7.85 -9.32
N VAL A 73 11.44 8.88 -10.16
CA VAL A 73 11.91 8.83 -11.54
C VAL A 73 13.43 8.68 -11.61
N GLU A 74 14.16 9.33 -10.69
CA GLU A 74 15.61 9.16 -10.57
C GLU A 74 16.01 7.83 -9.91
N THR A 75 15.15 7.27 -9.04
CA THR A 75 15.49 6.10 -8.21
C THR A 75 14.92 4.81 -8.80
N GLU A 76 15.74 4.08 -9.56
CA GLU A 76 15.37 2.78 -10.16
C GLU A 76 15.14 1.64 -9.12
N ARG A 77 15.43 1.85 -7.83
CA ARG A 77 15.32 0.82 -6.79
C ARG A 77 14.76 1.37 -5.49
N VAL A 78 13.55 0.94 -5.15
CA VAL A 78 12.95 1.18 -3.83
C VAL A 78 13.20 0.00 -2.91
N TRP A 79 13.65 0.29 -1.68
CA TRP A 79 13.81 -0.71 -0.64
C TRP A 79 12.44 -1.04 -0.05
N VAL A 80 11.86 -2.16 -0.47
CA VAL A 80 10.70 -2.73 0.21
C VAL A 80 11.20 -3.45 1.45
N SER A 81 10.86 -2.95 2.64
CA SER A 81 11.11 -3.69 3.87
C SER A 81 10.25 -4.96 3.84
N PRO A 82 10.85 -6.17 3.86
CA PRO A 82 10.06 -7.39 3.97
C PRO A 82 9.26 -7.31 5.28
N GLY A 83 7.93 -7.34 5.20
CA GLY A 83 7.11 -7.40 6.41
C GLY A 83 7.50 -8.64 7.20
N ILE A 84 7.93 -8.49 8.45
CA ILE A 84 8.27 -9.63 9.31
C ILE A 84 6.94 -10.30 9.69
N PRO A 85 6.63 -11.53 9.23
CA PRO A 85 5.35 -12.15 9.51
C PRO A 85 5.32 -12.61 10.98
N PHE A 86 4.68 -11.83 11.85
CA PHE A 86 4.53 -12.16 13.27
C PHE A 86 3.56 -13.33 13.54
N ILE A 87 2.77 -13.75 12.54
CA ILE A 87 1.77 -14.81 12.70
C ILE A 87 2.38 -16.16 13.04
N VAL A 88 3.51 -16.53 12.43
CA VAL A 88 4.17 -17.83 12.65
C VAL A 88 4.79 -17.90 14.06
N PRO A 89 5.59 -16.91 14.52
CA PRO A 89 6.03 -16.85 15.91
C PRO A 89 4.88 -16.88 16.92
N THR A 90 3.80 -16.12 16.65
CA THR A 90 2.65 -16.03 17.54
C THR A 90 1.89 -17.36 17.63
N PHE A 91 1.69 -18.03 16.49
CA PHE A 91 1.06 -19.33 16.43
C PHE A 91 1.88 -20.40 17.16
N PHE A 92 3.21 -20.38 17.00
CA PHE A 92 4.08 -21.30 17.74
C PHE A 92 4.03 -21.03 19.25
N GLY A 93 4.03 -19.76 19.67
CA GLY A 93 3.83 -19.38 21.06
C GLY A 93 2.49 -19.88 21.62
N LEU A 94 1.42 -19.81 20.81
CA LEU A 94 0.11 -20.35 21.18
C LEU A 94 0.13 -21.87 21.34
N LEU A 95 0.72 -22.61 20.40
CA LEU A 95 0.87 -24.07 20.53
C LEU A 95 1.66 -24.44 21.77
N LEU A 96 2.74 -23.69 22.07
CA LEU A 96 3.56 -23.90 23.25
C LEU A 96 2.78 -23.60 24.53
N ALA A 97 1.97 -22.53 24.55
CA ALA A 97 1.10 -22.23 25.68
C ALA A 97 0.01 -23.29 25.89
N LEU A 98 -0.52 -23.91 24.83
CA LEU A 98 -1.53 -24.97 24.93
C LEU A 98 -0.94 -26.32 25.35
N THR A 99 0.29 -26.63 24.93
CA THR A 99 0.94 -27.93 25.19
C THR A 99 1.80 -27.94 26.45
N ALA A 100 2.43 -26.81 26.76
CA ALA A 100 3.32 -26.61 27.90
C ALA A 100 2.79 -25.55 28.87
N GLY A 101 1.51 -25.15 28.76
CA GLY A 101 0.88 -24.20 29.69
C GLY A 101 0.95 -24.67 31.14
N ASP A 102 0.71 -25.96 31.37
CA ASP A 102 0.87 -26.58 32.69
C ASP A 102 2.33 -26.61 33.13
N VAL A 103 3.28 -26.77 32.20
CA VAL A 103 4.72 -26.72 32.49
C VAL A 103 5.15 -25.31 32.88
N LEU A 104 4.65 -24.27 32.19
CA LEU A 104 4.90 -22.88 32.58
C LEU A 104 4.30 -22.58 33.96
N PHE A 105 3.08 -23.04 34.24
CA PHE A 105 2.47 -22.91 35.56
C PHE A 105 3.29 -23.63 36.64
N LEU A 106 3.74 -24.86 36.40
CA LEU A 106 4.62 -25.60 37.31
C LEU A 106 5.95 -24.87 37.57
N VAL A 107 6.56 -24.30 36.53
CA VAL A 107 7.80 -23.52 36.67
C VAL A 107 7.56 -22.26 37.50
N LEU A 108 6.46 -21.54 37.26
CA LEU A 108 6.10 -20.34 38.01
C LEU A 108 5.71 -20.64 39.47
N GLU A 109 5.08 -21.79 39.74
CA GLU A 109 4.80 -22.30 41.08
C GLU A 109 6.09 -22.67 41.83
N VAL A 110 7.02 -23.38 41.17
CA VAL A 110 8.35 -23.70 41.72
C VAL A 110 9.17 -22.43 42.03
N LEU A 111 9.03 -21.41 41.18
CA LEU A 111 9.66 -20.10 41.38
C LEU A 111 8.92 -19.23 42.41
N GLY A 112 7.76 -19.66 42.93
CA GLY A 112 6.95 -18.93 43.91
C GLY A 112 6.29 -17.65 43.37
N ILE A 113 6.21 -17.50 42.05
CA ILE A 113 5.64 -16.32 41.37
C ILE A 113 4.11 -16.40 41.36
N VAL A 114 3.57 -17.62 41.32
CA VAL A 114 2.13 -17.89 41.39
C VAL A 114 1.90 -18.86 42.54
N GLY A 115 1.03 -18.46 43.49
CA GLY A 115 0.66 -19.17 44.69
C GLY A 115 -0.54 -18.51 45.35
#